data_AF-A0A0Q0XFI3-F1
#
_entry.id   AF-A0A0Q0XFI3-F1
#
_cell.length_a   1.000
_cell.length_b   1.000
_cell.length_c   1.000
_cell.angle_alpha   90.00
_cell.angle_beta   90.00
_cell.angle_gamma   90.00
#
_symmetry.space_group_name_H-M   'P 1'
#
loop_
_entity.id
_entity.type
_entity.pdbx_description
1 polymer ?
#
loop_
_entity_poly.entity_id
_entity_poly.type
_entity_poly.pdbx_seq_one_letter_code
_entity_poly.pdbx_strand_id
1 'polypeptide(L)'
;MPGIPQRRRTAPAGAPNGDPTGDPTGHPDSTAGGGGPAVGPARLWIDWTACDARGWCAELLPELLTRDPDGYPLARAPGARTTRHVTIPLRLAGHARRAVDACPRLALRLLPDR
;
A
#
# COMPACT_ATOMS: atom_id res chain seq x y z
N MET A 1 63.61 -11.51 34.34
CA MET A 1 62.33 -12.22 34.10
C MET A 1 62.12 -12.30 32.58
N PRO A 2 61.81 -13.48 32.04
CA PRO A 2 61.74 -13.80 30.60
C PRO A 2 60.49 -13.23 29.92
N GLY A 3 60.50 -13.19 28.58
CA GLY A 3 59.59 -12.41 27.73
C GLY A 3 58.17 -12.95 27.52
N ILE A 4 57.36 -12.15 26.83
CA ILE A 4 56.09 -12.57 26.24
C ILE A 4 56.04 -12.10 24.77
N PRO A 5 55.92 -13.03 23.80
CA PRO A 5 55.89 -12.71 22.37
C PRO A 5 54.50 -12.27 21.89
N GLN A 6 54.51 -11.38 20.89
CA GLN A 6 53.32 -10.84 20.21
C GLN A 6 52.49 -11.97 19.55
N ARG A 7 51.22 -12.11 19.94
CA ARG A 7 50.29 -13.00 19.23
C ARG A 7 49.87 -12.37 17.90
N ARG A 8 50.27 -13.02 16.80
CA ARG A 8 49.69 -12.82 15.45
C ARG A 8 48.22 -13.26 15.47
N ARG A 9 47.31 -12.38 15.05
CA ARG A 9 45.93 -12.77 14.69
C ARG A 9 45.92 -13.17 13.21
N THR A 10 45.75 -14.46 12.95
CA THR A 10 45.43 -15.02 11.64
C THR A 10 43.94 -14.84 11.35
N ALA A 11 43.61 -14.28 10.19
CA ALA A 11 42.27 -14.31 9.61
C ALA A 11 42.08 -15.62 8.81
N PRO A 12 40.91 -16.28 8.84
CA PRO A 12 40.64 -17.39 7.93
C PRO A 12 40.21 -16.89 6.55
N ALA A 13 40.79 -17.51 5.53
CA ALA A 13 40.37 -17.47 4.14
C ALA A 13 39.05 -18.22 3.92
N GLY A 14 38.24 -17.76 2.97
CA GLY A 14 37.05 -18.49 2.52
C GLY A 14 36.09 -17.63 1.69
N ALA A 15 36.50 -17.23 0.50
CA ALA A 15 35.58 -16.77 -0.53
C ALA A 15 35.14 -17.98 -1.38
N PRO A 16 33.85 -18.21 -1.62
CA PRO A 16 33.41 -18.97 -2.78
C PRO A 16 33.21 -18.03 -3.97
N ASN A 17 33.81 -18.40 -5.11
CA ASN A 17 33.55 -17.80 -6.41
C ASN A 17 32.11 -18.12 -6.87
N GLY A 18 31.44 -17.13 -7.46
CA GLY A 18 30.16 -17.25 -8.16
C GLY A 18 30.09 -16.21 -9.29
N ASP A 19 29.74 -16.70 -10.48
CA ASP A 19 29.90 -16.12 -11.82
C ASP A 19 29.13 -14.82 -12.16
N PRO A 20 29.53 -14.09 -13.23
CA PRO A 20 29.16 -12.70 -13.52
C PRO A 20 28.10 -12.51 -14.64
N THR A 21 27.14 -13.40 -14.86
CA THR A 21 26.06 -13.15 -15.84
C THR A 21 24.73 -13.80 -15.46
N GLY A 22 23.79 -12.98 -14.99
CA GLY A 22 22.40 -13.34 -14.74
C GLY A 22 21.67 -12.16 -14.09
N ASP A 23 20.99 -11.35 -14.90
CA ASP A 23 20.14 -10.25 -14.43
C ASP A 23 18.88 -10.83 -13.74
N PRO A 24 18.69 -10.60 -12.42
CA PRO A 24 17.58 -11.18 -11.67
C PRO A 24 16.32 -10.31 -11.68
N THR A 25 16.33 -9.13 -12.32
CA THR A 25 15.19 -8.21 -12.24
C THR A 25 14.21 -8.49 -13.37
N GLY A 26 13.60 -9.68 -13.33
CA GLY A 26 12.28 -9.83 -13.93
C GLY A 26 11.38 -8.78 -13.29
N HIS A 27 11.01 -7.75 -14.04
CA HIS A 27 9.81 -6.98 -13.76
C HIS A 27 8.66 -7.81 -14.32
N PRO A 28 7.95 -8.62 -13.51
CA PRO A 28 6.62 -8.97 -13.93
C PRO A 28 5.86 -7.65 -13.97
N ASP A 29 5.33 -7.31 -15.15
CA ASP A 29 4.08 -6.58 -15.20
C ASP A 29 3.21 -7.12 -14.08
N SER A 30 2.90 -6.23 -13.12
CA SER A 30 2.14 -6.57 -11.94
C SER A 30 0.71 -6.91 -12.38
N THR A 31 0.52 -8.12 -12.93
CA THR A 31 -0.77 -8.77 -13.03
C THR A 31 -1.30 -8.87 -11.62
N ALA A 32 -2.26 -8.00 -11.34
CA ALA A 32 -3.03 -7.91 -10.13
C ALA A 32 -3.42 -9.31 -9.62
N GLY A 33 -2.62 -9.82 -8.68
CA GLY A 33 -2.93 -11.02 -7.93
C GLY A 33 -4.04 -10.74 -6.92
N GLY A 34 -5.00 -11.65 -6.86
CA GLY A 34 -5.84 -11.82 -5.67
C GLY A 34 -7.33 -11.57 -5.88
N GLY A 35 -7.98 -12.40 -6.71
CA GLY A 35 -9.41 -12.65 -6.61
C GLY A 35 -9.75 -13.37 -5.30
N GLY A 36 -9.79 -12.63 -4.18
CA GLY A 36 -10.59 -13.01 -3.02
C GLY A 36 -12.09 -12.99 -3.40
N PRO A 37 -12.97 -13.69 -2.65
CA PRO A 37 -14.38 -13.85 -3.03
C PRO A 37 -14.96 -12.50 -3.45
N ALA A 38 -15.66 -12.50 -4.58
CA ALA A 38 -16.32 -11.33 -5.13
C ALA A 38 -17.34 -10.84 -4.10
N VAL A 39 -16.87 -9.98 -3.20
CA VAL A 39 -17.74 -9.15 -2.38
C VAL A 39 -18.49 -8.33 -3.42
N GLY A 40 -19.82 -8.43 -3.40
CA GLY A 40 -20.70 -7.58 -4.21
C GLY A 40 -20.35 -6.10 -4.05
N PRO A 41 -21.03 -5.17 -4.75
CA PRO A 41 -20.71 -3.75 -4.73
C PRO A 41 -20.43 -3.24 -3.30
N ALA A 42 -19.17 -3.06 -2.93
CA ALA A 42 -18.82 -2.71 -1.56
C ALA A 42 -19.07 -1.21 -1.35
N ARG A 43 -19.33 -0.78 -0.13
CA ARG A 43 -19.47 0.65 0.17
C ARG A 43 -18.23 1.13 0.91
N LEU A 44 -17.55 2.12 0.34
CA LEU A 44 -16.47 2.82 1.02
C LEU A 44 -17.08 3.81 2.01
N TRP A 45 -16.71 3.72 3.27
CA TRP A 45 -17.04 4.74 4.27
C TRP A 45 -15.81 5.58 4.59
N ILE A 46 -16.01 6.90 4.65
CA ILE A 46 -14.97 7.89 4.88
C ILE A 46 -15.24 8.59 6.22
N ASP A 47 -14.29 8.50 7.13
CA ASP A 47 -14.23 9.28 8.37
C ASP A 47 -13.38 10.54 8.15
N TRP A 48 -14.05 11.67 8.01
CA TRP A 48 -13.41 12.96 7.76
C TRP A 48 -12.74 13.51 9.03
N THR A 49 -13.19 13.06 10.21
CA THR A 49 -12.65 13.51 11.50
C THR A 49 -11.37 12.78 11.89
N ALA A 50 -11.18 11.57 11.37
CA ALA A 50 -9.95 10.80 11.53
C ALA A 50 -8.91 11.05 10.43
N CYS A 51 -9.30 11.68 9.32
CA CYS A 51 -8.42 11.91 8.18
C CYS A 51 -7.46 13.08 8.43
N ASP A 52 -6.17 12.87 8.19
CA ASP A 52 -5.14 13.93 8.26
C ASP A 52 -4.76 14.48 6.86
N ALA A 53 -5.66 14.45 5.86
CA ALA A 53 -5.42 14.97 4.51
C ALA A 53 -4.17 14.43 3.75
N ARG A 54 -3.76 13.17 4.02
CA ARG A 54 -2.53 12.58 3.44
C ARG A 54 -2.64 12.20 1.95
N GLY A 55 -3.85 12.07 1.42
CA GLY A 55 -4.10 11.87 -0.01
C GLY A 55 -3.93 10.45 -0.58
N TRP A 56 -3.42 9.46 0.16
CA TRP A 56 -3.26 8.07 -0.31
C TRP A 56 -4.54 7.47 -0.91
N CYS A 57 -5.68 7.81 -0.33
CA CYS A 57 -6.99 7.38 -0.79
C CYS A 57 -7.31 7.87 -2.22
N ALA A 58 -6.98 9.13 -2.55
CA ALA A 58 -7.20 9.68 -3.87
C ALA A 58 -6.17 9.18 -4.91
N GLU A 59 -4.97 8.81 -4.47
CA GLU A 59 -3.96 8.18 -5.35
C GLU A 59 -4.33 6.73 -5.71
N LEU A 60 -4.89 5.98 -4.75
CA LEU A 60 -5.22 4.56 -4.93
C LEU A 60 -6.62 4.33 -5.50
N LEU A 61 -7.53 5.29 -5.37
CA LEU A 61 -8.90 5.28 -5.89
C LEU A 61 -9.23 6.60 -6.64
N PRO A 62 -8.46 6.97 -7.66
CA PRO A 62 -8.68 8.23 -8.39
C PRO A 62 -10.01 8.28 -9.14
N GLU A 63 -10.62 7.13 -9.44
CA GLU A 63 -11.90 7.02 -10.14
C GLU A 63 -13.09 7.39 -9.24
N LEU A 64 -12.96 7.18 -7.93
CA LEU A 64 -14.04 7.42 -6.96
C LEU A 64 -13.78 8.63 -6.06
N LEU A 65 -12.50 8.94 -5.81
CA LEU A 65 -12.07 9.98 -4.90
C LEU A 65 -11.19 11.01 -5.62
N THR A 66 -11.32 12.24 -5.19
CA THR A 66 -10.38 13.33 -5.47
C THR A 66 -9.98 13.97 -4.15
N ARG A 67 -9.03 14.90 -4.18
CA ARG A 67 -8.74 15.78 -3.04
C ARG A 67 -9.40 17.12 -3.22
N ASP A 68 -9.84 17.71 -2.11
CA ASP A 68 -10.07 19.15 -2.05
C ASP A 68 -8.74 19.93 -1.94
N PRO A 69 -8.78 21.27 -1.96
CA PRO A 69 -7.56 22.08 -1.80
C PRO A 69 -6.83 21.84 -0.47
N ASP A 70 -7.54 21.41 0.57
CA ASP A 70 -6.98 21.12 1.90
C ASP A 70 -6.45 19.69 2.01
N GLY A 71 -6.58 18.88 0.95
CA GLY A 71 -6.08 17.50 0.86
C GLY A 71 -7.06 16.44 1.40
N TYR A 72 -8.26 16.81 1.83
CA TYR A 72 -9.27 15.86 2.30
C TYR A 72 -9.94 15.13 1.14
N PRO A 73 -10.30 13.85 1.34
CA PRO A 73 -10.96 13.06 0.31
C PRO A 73 -12.36 13.60 0.01
N LEU A 74 -12.61 13.93 -1.25
CA LEU A 74 -13.93 14.19 -1.79
C LEU A 74 -14.35 13.03 -2.70
N ALA A 75 -15.58 12.55 -2.58
CA ALA A 75 -16.11 11.65 -3.59
C ALA A 75 -16.21 12.35 -4.95
N ARG A 76 -16.23 11.59 -6.05
CA ARG A 76 -16.55 12.12 -7.39
C ARG A 76 -18.03 12.06 -7.73
N ALA A 77 -18.83 11.35 -6.91
CA ALA A 77 -20.27 11.24 -7.10
C ALA A 77 -21.00 12.58 -6.85
N PRO A 78 -22.17 12.81 -7.47
CA PRO A 78 -23.00 13.98 -7.17
C PRO A 78 -23.31 14.07 -5.67
N GLY A 79 -23.17 15.26 -5.06
CA GLY A 79 -23.34 15.43 -3.60
C GLY A 79 -22.12 15.00 -2.76
N ALA A 80 -20.95 14.85 -3.39
CA ALA A 80 -19.72 14.36 -2.77
C ALA A 80 -19.29 15.01 -1.45
N ARG A 81 -19.43 16.34 -1.33
CA ARG A 81 -18.97 17.08 -0.13
C ARG A 81 -19.74 16.71 1.14
N THR A 82 -20.93 16.14 1.01
CA THR A 82 -21.76 15.70 2.15
C THR A 82 -21.82 14.18 2.28
N THR A 83 -21.29 13.45 1.30
CA THR A 83 -21.44 12.01 1.21
C THR A 83 -20.25 11.30 1.83
N ARG A 84 -20.50 10.59 2.93
CA ARG A 84 -19.49 9.73 3.59
C ARG A 84 -19.42 8.32 3.04
N HIS A 85 -20.34 7.96 2.14
CA HIS A 85 -20.52 6.62 1.62
C HIS A 85 -20.38 6.61 0.10
N VAL A 86 -19.41 5.89 -0.43
CA VAL A 86 -19.18 5.79 -1.88
C VAL A 86 -19.41 4.35 -2.31
N THR A 87 -20.32 4.14 -3.26
CA THR A 87 -20.53 2.82 -3.86
C THR A 87 -19.28 2.46 -4.68
N ILE A 88 -18.71 1.29 -4.42
CA ILE A 88 -17.53 0.77 -5.10
C ILE A 88 -18.00 -0.25 -6.15
N PRO A 89 -17.80 0.02 -7.45
CA PRO A 89 -17.97 -0.97 -8.49
C PRO A 89 -17.04 -2.17 -8.26
N LEU A 90 -17.49 -3.37 -8.62
CA LEU A 90 -16.71 -4.61 -8.42
C LEU A 90 -15.28 -4.54 -8.97
N ARG A 91 -15.09 -3.85 -10.10
CA ARG A 91 -13.78 -3.65 -10.75
C ARG A 91 -12.80 -2.81 -9.90
N LEU A 92 -13.33 -1.97 -9.01
CA LEU A 92 -12.55 -1.10 -8.12
C LEU A 92 -12.42 -1.68 -6.71
N ALA A 93 -13.01 -2.84 -6.41
CA ALA A 93 -12.94 -3.45 -5.08
C ALA A 93 -11.50 -3.72 -4.62
N GLY A 94 -10.62 -4.16 -5.52
CA GLY A 94 -9.20 -4.37 -5.21
C GLY A 94 -8.46 -3.06 -4.89
N HIS A 95 -8.72 -2.00 -5.67
CA HIS A 95 -8.19 -0.66 -5.41
C HIS A 95 -8.68 -0.11 -4.07
N ALA A 96 -9.95 -0.33 -3.74
CA ALA A 96 -10.53 0.12 -2.49
C ALA A 96 -9.96 -0.58 -1.26
N ARG A 97 -9.68 -1.89 -1.35
CA ARG A 97 -8.96 -2.62 -0.29
C ARG A 97 -7.58 -2.02 -0.05
N ARG A 98 -6.80 -1.82 -1.11
CA ARG A 98 -5.47 -1.17 -1.00
C ARG A 98 -5.55 0.22 -0.40
N ALA A 99 -6.55 1.03 -0.76
CA ALA A 99 -6.74 2.36 -0.21
C ALA A 99 -7.03 2.35 1.30
N VAL A 100 -7.80 1.36 1.77
CA VAL A 100 -8.09 1.15 3.20
C VAL A 100 -6.84 0.69 3.94
N ASP A 101 -6.11 -0.29 3.40
CA ASP A 101 -4.91 -0.84 4.01
C ASP A 101 -3.77 0.20 4.08
N ALA A 102 -3.66 1.08 3.08
CA ALA A 102 -2.68 2.15 3.04
C ALA A 102 -3.02 3.34 3.95
N CYS A 103 -4.21 3.38 4.56
CA CYS A 103 -4.64 4.50 5.39
C CYS A 103 -4.12 4.36 6.84
N PRO A 104 -3.06 5.09 7.26
CA PRO A 104 -2.46 4.90 8.58
C PRO A 104 -3.38 5.33 9.74
N ARG A 105 -4.40 6.14 9.44
CA ARG A 105 -5.38 6.64 10.42
C ARG A 105 -6.66 5.81 10.47
N LEU A 106 -6.79 4.80 9.60
CA LEU A 106 -8.01 4.00 9.46
C LEU A 106 -9.27 4.86 9.21
N ALA A 107 -9.08 5.98 8.51
CA ALA A 107 -10.14 6.90 8.12
C ALA A 107 -11.01 6.32 6.99
N LEU A 108 -10.58 5.24 6.33
CA LEU A 108 -11.33 4.52 5.33
C LEU A 108 -11.77 3.15 5.86
N ARG A 109 -13.00 2.76 5.53
CA ARG A 109 -13.53 1.42 5.86
C ARG A 109 -14.33 0.86 4.70
N LEU A 110 -14.23 -0.45 4.47
CA LEU A 110 -15.12 -1.17 3.57
C LEU A 110 -16.31 -1.69 4.37
N LEU A 111 -17.50 -1.34 3.92
CA LEU A 111 -18.75 -1.89 4.42
C LEU A 111 -19.32 -2.87 3.40
N PRO A 112 -19.95 -3.96 3.86
CA PRO A 112 -20.73 -4.81 2.97
C PRO A 112 -21.91 -4.02 2.39
N ASP A 113 -22.26 -4.27 1.12
CA ASP A 113 -23.57 -3.84 0.60
C ASP A 113 -24.64 -4.66 1.33
N ARG A 114 -25.49 -3.99 2.09
CA ARG A 114 -26.63 -4.55 2.79
C ARG A 114 -27.87 -3.86 2.28
#